data_AF-A0A9E3CII3-F1
#
_entry.id   AF-A0A9E3CII3-F1
#
_cell.length_a   1.000
_cell.length_b   1.000
_cell.length_c   1.000
_cell.angle_alpha   90.00
_cell.angle_beta   90.00
_cell.angle_gamma   90.00
#
_symmetry.space_group_name_H-M   'P 1'
#
loop_
_entity.id
_entity.type
_entity.pdbx_description
1 polymer ?
#
loop_
_entity_poly.entity_id
_entity_poly.type
_entity_poly.pdbx_seq_one_letter_code
_entity_poly.pdbx_strand_id
1 'polypeptide(L)'
;MERKVLGVFHNPWRADYDPHRSLGELYRRAVWLKANPRDEAYMRALFEERYPGALFATTAGDEWRRELPAADTVVLLYPDSNGINFSQVEDEVGRHKKTWATVRVLNGRRRDFVLSGRTRRALRRRRFVERTMLGEALAVLIFAAATPFFVVSDLLRGRR
;
A
#
# COMPACT_ATOMS: atom_id res chain seq x y z
N MET A 1 32.65 -4.55 7.93
CA MET A 1 31.46 -4.20 8.74
C MET A 1 30.24 -4.76 8.04
N GLU A 2 29.53 -5.65 8.72
CA GLU A 2 28.28 -6.23 8.23
C GLU A 2 27.20 -5.15 8.23
N ARG A 3 26.53 -4.93 7.08
CA ARG A 3 25.50 -3.90 6.97
C ARG A 3 24.24 -4.38 7.69
N LYS A 4 23.78 -3.62 8.69
CA LYS A 4 22.53 -3.94 9.40
C LYS A 4 21.33 -3.61 8.52
N VAL A 5 20.55 -4.62 8.16
CA VAL A 5 19.32 -4.47 7.37
C VAL A 5 18.11 -4.78 8.27
N LEU A 6 17.15 -3.85 8.31
CA LEU A 6 15.91 -3.98 9.05
C LEU A 6 14.73 -3.98 8.08
N GLY A 7 13.97 -5.07 8.04
CA GLY A 7 12.66 -5.17 7.39
C GLY A 7 11.56 -4.73 8.35
N VAL A 8 10.71 -3.81 7.92
CA VAL A 8 9.57 -3.31 8.71
C VAL A 8 8.27 -3.70 8.00
N PHE A 9 7.55 -4.65 8.60
CA PHE A 9 6.23 -5.07 8.14
C PHE A 9 5.11 -4.31 8.84
N HIS A 10 4.19 -3.79 8.05
CA HIS A 10 2.97 -3.16 8.54
C HIS A 10 1.77 -3.71 7.78
N ASN A 11 0.85 -4.31 8.53
CA ASN A 11 -0.45 -4.71 8.00
C ASN A 11 -1.54 -3.77 8.54
N PRO A 12 -1.95 -2.74 7.77
CA PRO A 12 -3.05 -1.84 8.16
C PRO A 12 -4.43 -2.50 8.03
N TRP A 13 -4.46 -3.73 7.49
CA TRP A 13 -5.64 -4.50 7.20
C TRP A 13 -5.77 -5.61 8.24
N ARG A 14 -6.27 -5.26 9.43
CA ARG A 14 -6.57 -6.26 10.44
C ARG A 14 -7.65 -7.24 9.97
N ALA A 15 -7.56 -8.48 10.44
CA ALA A 15 -8.46 -9.58 10.12
C ALA A 15 -9.82 -9.52 10.86
N ASP A 16 -10.00 -8.58 11.80
CA ASP A 16 -11.19 -8.42 12.66
C ASP A 16 -12.27 -7.49 12.05
N TYR A 17 -12.36 -7.45 10.72
CA TYR A 17 -13.24 -6.52 10.02
C TYR A 17 -14.68 -7.08 9.88
N ASP A 18 -15.65 -6.41 10.51
CA ASP A 18 -17.09 -6.70 10.40
C ASP A 18 -17.75 -5.78 9.35
N PRO A 19 -18.21 -6.30 8.19
CA PRO A 19 -18.76 -5.50 7.10
C PRO A 19 -20.12 -4.86 7.36
N HIS A 20 -20.79 -5.16 8.48
CA HIS A 20 -22.20 -4.82 8.66
C HIS A 20 -22.44 -3.50 9.41
N ARG A 21 -21.40 -2.75 9.77
CA ARG A 21 -21.52 -1.64 10.73
C ARG A 21 -21.60 -0.23 10.12
N SER A 22 -21.03 0.05 8.93
CA SER A 22 -21.08 1.40 8.31
C SER A 22 -20.65 1.49 6.83
N LEU A 23 -21.05 2.58 6.14
CA LEU A 23 -20.59 2.92 4.78
C LEU A 23 -19.06 3.09 4.69
N GLY A 24 -18.45 3.67 5.73
CA GLY A 24 -16.99 3.86 5.78
C GLY A 24 -16.22 2.55 5.87
N GLU A 25 -16.77 1.58 6.59
CA GLU A 25 -16.26 0.22 6.61
C GLU A 25 -16.40 -0.42 5.22
N LEU A 26 -17.59 -0.41 4.61
CA LEU A 26 -17.81 -0.98 3.27
C LEU A 26 -16.80 -0.43 2.25
N TYR A 27 -16.54 0.87 2.28
CA TYR A 27 -15.50 1.50 1.47
C TYR A 27 -14.10 0.98 1.81
N ARG A 28 -13.74 0.89 3.10
CA ARG A 28 -12.45 0.33 3.53
C ARG A 28 -12.27 -1.12 3.05
N ARG A 29 -13.33 -1.94 3.07
CA ARG A 29 -13.33 -3.30 2.52
C ARG A 29 -13.11 -3.30 1.02
N ALA A 30 -13.80 -2.43 0.27
CA ALA A 30 -13.62 -2.32 -1.16
C ALA A 30 -12.17 -1.94 -1.52
N VAL A 31 -11.58 -0.99 -0.80
CA VAL A 31 -10.16 -0.64 -0.95
C VAL A 31 -9.25 -1.82 -0.60
N TRP A 32 -9.54 -2.56 0.47
CA TRP A 32 -8.78 -3.75 0.87
C TRP A 32 -8.80 -4.86 -0.18
N LEU A 33 -9.99 -5.21 -0.69
CA LEU A 33 -10.16 -6.21 -1.74
C LEU A 33 -9.37 -5.84 -3.00
N LYS A 34 -9.41 -4.56 -3.39
CA LYS A 34 -8.66 -4.04 -4.54
C LYS A 34 -7.16 -4.05 -4.30
N ALA A 35 -6.72 -3.77 -3.08
CA ALA A 35 -5.31 -3.78 -2.69
C ALA A 35 -4.71 -5.19 -2.74
N ASN A 36 -5.52 -6.21 -2.45
CA ASN A 36 -5.11 -7.63 -2.40
C ASN A 36 -3.79 -7.83 -1.62
N PRO A 37 -3.76 -7.43 -0.33
CA PRO A 37 -2.53 -7.48 0.45
C PRO A 37 -2.08 -8.92 0.68
N ARG A 38 -0.77 -9.14 0.63
CA ARG A 38 -0.13 -10.40 1.01
C ARG A 38 -0.05 -10.52 2.53
N ASP A 39 -0.12 -11.76 3.02
CA ASP A 39 0.03 -12.05 4.44
C ASP A 39 1.48 -11.87 4.92
N GLU A 40 1.66 -11.90 6.24
CA GLU A 40 2.97 -11.74 6.86
C GLU A 40 3.92 -12.87 6.48
N ALA A 41 3.43 -14.12 6.42
CA ALA A 41 4.26 -15.28 6.12
C ALA A 41 4.89 -15.16 4.73
N TYR A 42 4.11 -14.76 3.72
CA TYR A 42 4.57 -14.46 2.39
C TYR A 42 5.60 -13.33 2.38
N MET A 43 5.31 -12.22 3.06
CA MET A 43 6.22 -11.06 3.09
C MET A 43 7.52 -11.35 3.81
N ARG A 44 7.49 -12.19 4.86
CA ARG A 44 8.66 -12.67 5.59
C ARG A 44 9.52 -13.58 4.71
N ALA A 45 8.92 -14.55 4.04
CA ALA A 45 9.64 -15.43 3.11
C ALA A 45 10.28 -14.63 1.96
N LEU A 46 9.55 -13.69 1.37
CA LEU A 46 10.05 -12.80 0.32
C LEU A 46 11.18 -11.88 0.81
N PHE A 47 11.10 -11.41 2.06
CA PHE A 47 12.15 -10.60 2.66
C PHE A 47 13.42 -11.42 2.89
N GLU A 48 13.31 -12.63 3.44
CA GLU A 48 14.44 -13.53 3.67
C GLU A 48 15.13 -13.94 2.36
N GLU A 49 14.35 -14.22 1.30
CA GLU A 49 14.88 -14.50 -0.04
C GLU A 49 15.75 -13.35 -0.57
N ARG A 50 15.33 -12.10 -0.29
CA ARG A 50 15.96 -10.90 -0.85
C ARG A 50 17.09 -10.35 0.02
N TYR A 51 16.98 -10.53 1.34
CA TYR A 51 17.88 -10.01 2.36
C TYR A 51 18.16 -11.09 3.41
N PRO A 52 18.93 -12.14 3.06
CA PRO A 52 19.16 -13.27 3.96
C PRO A 52 19.87 -12.82 5.24
N GLY A 53 19.40 -13.31 6.38
CA GLY A 53 19.93 -12.95 7.71
C GLY A 53 19.61 -11.53 8.18
N ALA A 54 18.76 -10.79 7.47
CA ALA A 54 18.30 -9.47 7.90
C ALA A 54 17.23 -9.57 9.00
N LEU A 55 17.13 -8.52 9.83
CA LEU A 55 16.16 -8.50 10.91
C LEU A 55 14.77 -8.17 10.37
N PHE A 56 13.78 -9.03 10.64
CA PHE A 56 12.37 -8.77 10.32
C PHE A 56 11.63 -8.34 11.58
N ALA A 57 11.03 -7.14 11.56
CA ALA A 57 10.21 -6.62 12.64
C ALA A 57 8.82 -6.19 12.16
N THR A 58 7.83 -6.30 13.04
CA THR A 58 6.45 -5.87 12.77
C THR A 58 6.15 -4.55 13.49
N THR A 59 5.27 -3.75 12.89
CA THR A 59 4.76 -2.52 13.52
C THR A 59 3.75 -2.77 14.65
N ALA A 60 3.36 -4.02 14.90
CA ALA A 60 2.52 -4.37 16.04
C ALA A 60 3.28 -4.31 17.38
N GLY A 61 4.61 -4.45 17.34
CA GLY A 61 5.49 -4.26 18.50
C GLY A 61 6.39 -3.03 18.38
N ASP A 62 7.23 -2.80 19.39
CA ASP A 62 8.19 -1.69 19.44
C ASP A 62 9.62 -2.07 19.02
N GLU A 63 9.87 -3.32 18.65
CA GLU A 63 11.19 -3.80 18.23
C GLU A 63 11.72 -3.01 17.03
N TRP A 64 10.87 -2.80 16.01
CA TRP A 64 11.28 -2.06 14.81
C TRP A 64 11.74 -0.64 15.14
N ARG A 65 11.12 0.04 16.11
CA ARG A 65 11.53 1.40 16.54
C ARG A 65 12.86 1.40 17.28
N ARG A 66 13.13 0.36 18.06
CA ARG A 66 14.39 0.19 18.80
C ARG A 66 15.57 -0.09 17.86
N GLU A 67 15.33 -0.85 16.81
CA GLU A 67 16.36 -1.29 15.86
C GLU A 67 16.59 -0.27 14.72
N LEU A 68 15.61 0.60 14.46
CA LEU A 68 15.64 1.59 13.40
C LEU A 68 16.87 2.53 13.45
N PRO A 69 17.32 3.06 14.60
CA PRO A 69 18.53 3.89 14.68
C PRO A 69 19.82 3.12 14.42
N ALA A 70 19.82 1.79 14.60
CA ALA A 70 20.98 0.94 14.38
C ALA A 70 21.10 0.45 12.92
N ALA A 71 20.01 0.49 12.16
CA ALA A 71 19.95 0.01 10.78
C ALA A 71 20.67 0.92 9.77
N ASP A 72 21.38 0.30 8.83
CA ASP A 72 22.05 0.95 7.70
C ASP A 72 21.14 0.97 6.47
N THR A 73 20.27 -0.04 6.37
CA THR A 73 19.20 -0.13 5.38
C THR A 73 17.89 -0.49 6.05
N VAL A 74 16.85 0.29 5.78
CA VAL A 74 15.49 0.04 6.24
C VAL A 74 14.65 -0.37 5.04
N VAL A 75 14.09 -1.56 5.06
CA VAL A 75 13.25 -2.11 3.99
C VAL A 75 11.79 -2.08 4.46
N LEU A 76 10.97 -1.24 3.85
CA LEU A 76 9.55 -1.20 4.14
C LEU A 76 8.83 -2.31 3.35
N LEU A 77 8.15 -3.20 4.06
CA LEU A 77 7.54 -4.39 3.48
C LEU A 77 6.07 -4.11 3.17
N TYR A 78 5.78 -3.69 1.94
CA TYR A 78 4.43 -3.34 1.52
C TYR A 78 3.66 -4.63 1.16
N PRO A 79 2.61 -5.02 1.89
CA PRO A 79 1.85 -6.22 1.56
C PRO A 79 1.09 -6.07 0.23
N ASP A 80 0.73 -4.84 -0.15
CA ASP A 80 0.11 -4.50 -1.44
C ASP A 80 1.11 -3.87 -2.43
N SER A 81 0.66 -3.51 -3.63
CA SER A 81 1.54 -2.97 -4.67
C SER A 81 2.12 -1.58 -4.41
N ASN A 82 1.44 -0.75 -3.61
CA ASN A 82 1.78 0.68 -3.42
C ASN A 82 1.96 1.06 -1.94
N GLY A 83 1.74 0.15 -1.00
CA GLY A 83 1.79 0.39 0.44
C GLY A 83 0.66 1.31 0.89
N ILE A 84 -0.60 0.95 0.62
CA ILE A 84 -1.73 1.73 1.11
C ILE A 84 -1.65 1.81 2.65
N ASN A 85 -1.89 3.00 3.20
CA ASN A 85 -1.76 3.33 4.63
C ASN A 85 -0.34 3.25 5.24
N PHE A 86 0.73 3.12 4.45
CA PHE A 86 2.11 3.15 4.98
C PHE A 86 2.65 4.54 5.34
N SER A 87 1.92 5.62 5.06
CA SER A 87 2.46 6.98 5.18
C SER A 87 3.02 7.30 6.57
N GLN A 88 2.36 6.82 7.64
CA GLN A 88 2.81 7.02 9.02
C GLN A 88 4.15 6.31 9.29
N VAL A 89 4.26 5.04 8.89
CA VAL A 89 5.50 4.26 9.03
C VAL A 89 6.64 4.91 8.24
N GLU A 90 6.38 5.36 7.01
CA GLU A 90 7.38 6.09 6.23
C GLU A 90 7.85 7.39 6.90
N ASP A 91 6.93 8.13 7.54
CA ASP A 91 7.26 9.35 8.28
C ASP A 91 8.07 9.05 9.53
N GLU A 92 7.69 8.04 10.31
CA GLU A 92 8.44 7.60 11.49
C GLU A 92 9.86 7.14 11.11
N VAL A 93 9.98 6.32 10.06
CA VAL A 93 11.26 5.88 9.51
C VAL A 93 12.10 7.07 9.05
N GLY A 94 11.48 8.02 8.34
CA GLY A 94 12.16 9.22 7.88
C GLY A 94 12.71 10.09 9.03
N ARG A 95 12.04 10.11 10.18
CA ARG A 95 12.42 10.91 11.36
C ARG A 95 13.50 10.26 12.22
N HIS A 96 13.52 8.93 12.34
CA HIS A 96 14.35 8.23 13.34
C HIS A 96 15.46 7.36 12.75
N LYS A 97 15.51 7.15 11.44
CA LYS A 97 16.63 6.44 10.79
C LYS A 97 17.93 7.26 10.88
N LYS A 98 19.08 6.60 10.72
CA LYS A 98 20.35 7.31 10.50
C LYS A 98 20.27 8.21 9.27
N THR A 99 20.93 9.36 9.30
CA THR A 99 20.94 10.33 8.19
C THR A 99 21.37 9.68 6.87
N TRP A 100 22.37 8.81 6.92
CA TRP A 100 22.91 8.09 5.77
C TRP A 100 22.24 6.73 5.48
N ALA A 101 21.32 6.26 6.34
CA ALA A 101 20.63 5.00 6.11
C ALA A 101 19.75 5.07 4.86
N THR A 102 19.79 4.00 4.05
CA THR A 102 18.98 3.88 2.83
C THR A 102 17.61 3.32 3.18
N VAL A 103 16.54 3.96 2.68
CA VAL A 103 15.18 3.41 2.79
C VAL A 103 14.82 2.75 1.46
N ARG A 104 14.48 1.47 1.51
CA ARG A 104 13.99 0.67 0.39
C ARG A 104 12.56 0.24 0.64
N VAL A 105 11.89 -0.15 -0.43
CA VAL A 105 10.56 -0.76 -0.39
C VAL A 105 10.65 -2.10 -1.07
N LEU A 106 10.13 -3.14 -0.43
CA LEU A 106 9.87 -4.44 -1.02
C LEU A 106 8.36 -4.68 -0.96
N ASN A 107 7.71 -4.80 -2.12
CA ASN A 107 6.26 -4.93 -2.17
C ASN A 107 5.78 -6.36 -2.43
N GLY A 108 4.49 -6.62 -2.24
CA GLY A 108 3.86 -7.93 -2.45
C GLY A 108 3.95 -8.46 -3.90
N ARG A 109 4.34 -7.60 -4.86
CA ARG A 109 4.64 -7.95 -6.26
C ARG A 109 6.15 -8.16 -6.52
N ARG A 110 6.94 -8.38 -5.47
CA ARG A 110 8.39 -8.62 -5.51
C ARG A 110 9.22 -7.47 -6.10
N ARG A 111 8.67 -6.25 -6.14
CA ARG A 111 9.44 -5.07 -6.60
C ARG A 111 10.22 -4.51 -5.43
N ASP A 112 11.53 -4.33 -5.66
CA ASP A 112 12.48 -3.76 -4.72
C ASP A 112 13.04 -2.44 -5.28
N PHE A 113 12.81 -1.32 -4.58
CA PHE A 113 13.26 -0.01 -5.03
C PHE A 113 13.59 0.95 -3.89
N VAL A 114 14.41 1.96 -4.17
CA VAL A 114 14.78 3.00 -3.20
C VAL A 114 13.65 4.02 -3.02
N LEU A 115 13.29 4.30 -1.77
CA LEU A 115 12.29 5.30 -1.41
C LEU A 115 12.91 6.70 -1.39
N SER A 116 13.18 7.26 -2.57
CA SER A 116 13.58 8.65 -2.71
C SER A 116 12.40 9.61 -2.44
N GLY A 117 12.67 10.89 -2.20
CA GLY A 117 11.61 11.91 -2.07
C GLY A 117 10.72 12.03 -3.32
N ARG A 118 11.25 11.75 -4.52
CA ARG A 118 10.45 11.68 -5.77
C ARG A 118 9.56 10.44 -5.78
N THR A 119 10.11 9.28 -5.45
CA THR A 119 9.36 8.02 -5.35
C THR A 119 8.23 8.14 -4.33
N ARG A 120 8.53 8.75 -3.17
CA ARG A 120 7.56 8.99 -2.10
C ARG A 120 6.39 9.87 -2.55
N ARG A 121 6.68 10.98 -3.26
CA ARG A 121 5.63 11.84 -3.83
C ARG A 121 4.78 11.11 -4.88
N ALA A 122 5.41 10.31 -5.73
CA ALA A 122 4.70 9.50 -6.72
C ALA A 122 3.78 8.46 -6.06
N LEU A 123 4.27 7.76 -5.03
CA LEU A 123 3.47 6.80 -4.25
C LEU A 123 2.32 7.49 -3.52
N ARG A 124 2.52 8.66 -2.92
CA ARG A 124 1.44 9.43 -2.29
C ARG A 124 0.31 9.74 -3.27
N ARG A 125 0.62 10.17 -4.50
CA ARG A 125 -0.38 10.41 -5.54
C ARG A 125 -1.10 9.13 -5.95
N ARG A 126 -0.36 8.03 -6.18
CA ARG A 126 -0.95 6.73 -6.54
C ARG A 126 -1.90 6.22 -5.45
N ARG A 127 -1.47 6.24 -4.18
CA ARG A 127 -2.29 5.88 -3.03
C ARG A 127 -3.54 6.75 -2.92
N PHE A 128 -3.43 8.05 -3.20
CA PHE A 128 -4.58 8.95 -3.18
C PHE A 128 -5.61 8.53 -4.24
N VAL A 129 -5.19 8.32 -5.49
CA VAL A 129 -6.08 7.88 -6.58
C VAL A 129 -6.69 6.51 -6.31
N GLU A 130 -5.91 5.55 -5.80
CA GLU A 130 -6.39 4.21 -5.49
C GLU A 130 -7.34 4.19 -4.31
N ARG A 131 -7.02 4.93 -3.24
CA ARG A 131 -7.86 5.04 -2.05
C ARG A 131 -9.19 5.65 -2.43
N THR A 132 -9.18 6.81 -3.08
CA THR A 132 -10.40 7.57 -3.46
C THR A 132 -11.23 6.92 -4.55
N MET A 133 -10.74 5.85 -5.20
CA MET A 133 -11.41 5.20 -6.33
C MET A 133 -11.79 6.20 -7.44
N LEU A 134 -11.02 7.29 -7.61
CA LEU A 134 -11.34 8.38 -8.53
C LEU A 134 -11.61 7.90 -9.97
N GLY A 135 -10.84 6.91 -10.43
CA GLY A 135 -11.05 6.32 -11.77
C GLY A 135 -12.39 5.60 -11.90
N GLU A 136 -12.80 4.85 -10.87
CA GLU A 136 -14.09 4.15 -10.85
C GLU A 136 -15.24 5.15 -10.71
N ALA A 137 -15.10 6.15 -9.84
CA ALA A 137 -16.09 7.22 -9.70
C ALA A 137 -16.30 7.98 -11.01
N LEU A 138 -15.22 8.34 -11.70
CA LEU A 138 -15.30 9.01 -13.00
C LEU A 138 -15.95 8.11 -14.05
N ALA A 139 -15.61 6.82 -14.09
CA ALA A 139 -16.24 5.88 -15.00
C ALA A 139 -17.75 5.78 -14.75
N VAL A 140 -18.17 5.64 -13.49
CA VAL A 140 -19.60 5.60 -13.11
C VAL A 140 -20.32 6.87 -13.55
N LEU A 141 -19.72 8.05 -13.37
CA LEU A 141 -20.32 9.32 -13.82
C LEU A 141 -20.46 9.38 -15.35
N ILE A 142 -19.43 8.96 -16.09
CA ILE A 142 -19.47 8.92 -17.56
C ILE A 142 -20.57 7.94 -18.03
N PHE A 143 -20.62 6.74 -17.48
CA PHE A 143 -21.65 5.76 -17.83
C PHE A 143 -23.04 6.25 -17.48
N ALA A 144 -23.23 6.80 -16.27
CA ALA A 144 -24.52 7.34 -15.84
C ALA A 144 -25.03 8.47 -16.76
N ALA A 145 -24.12 9.29 -17.31
CA ALA A 145 -24.47 10.34 -18.28
C ALA A 145 -24.69 9.80 -19.71
N ALA A 146 -23.87 8.83 -20.13
CA ALA A 146 -23.91 8.30 -21.49
C ALA A 146 -25.09 7.33 -21.71
N THR A 147 -25.44 6.51 -20.71
CA THR A 147 -26.54 5.55 -20.79
C THR A 147 -27.87 6.17 -21.22
N PRO A 148 -28.40 7.24 -20.58
CA PRO A 148 -29.66 7.84 -21.02
C PRO A 148 -29.57 8.42 -22.43
N PHE A 149 -28.42 9.00 -22.81
CA PHE A 149 -28.20 9.48 -24.17
C PHE A 149 -28.29 8.35 -25.20
N PHE A 150 -27.63 7.21 -24.94
CA PHE A 150 -27.71 6.04 -25.82
C PHE A 150 -29.11 5.43 -25.88
N VAL A 151 -29.80 5.32 -24.74
CA VAL A 151 -31.18 4.82 -24.68
C VAL A 151 -32.11 5.70 -25.52
N VAL A 152 -32.03 7.02 -25.38
CA VAL A 152 -32.83 7.96 -26.19
C VAL A 152 -32.47 7.86 -27.67
N SER A 153 -31.18 7.75 -28.01
CA SER A 153 -30.74 7.61 -29.39
C SER A 153 -31.25 6.33 -30.07
N ASP A 154 -31.22 5.20 -29.36
CA ASP A 154 -31.73 3.92 -29.89
C ASP A 154 -33.25 3.94 -30.05
N LEU A 155 -33.98 4.53 -29.10
CA LEU A 155 -35.43 4.73 -29.21
C LEU A 155 -35.79 5.57 -30.45
N LEU A 156 -35.06 6.66 -30.71
CA LEU A 156 -35.26 7.51 -31.89
C LEU A 156 -34.90 6.80 -33.20
N ARG A 157 -33.97 5.84 -33.17
CA ARG A 157 -33.56 5.04 -34.33
C ARG A 157 -34.43 3.80 -34.56
N GLY A 158 -35.45 3.58 -33.72
CA GLY A 158 -36.37 2.46 -33.83
C GLY A 158 -35.73 1.09 -33.55
N ARG A 159 -34.54 1.07 -32.93
CA ARG A 159 -33.93 -0.17 -32.47
C ARG A 159 -34.55 -0.53 -31.12
N ARG A 160 -35.30 -1.62 -31.09
CA ARG A 160 -35.86 -2.23 -29.87
C ARG A 160 -35.01 -3.40 -29.44
#